data_AF-A0A5R9KDX6-F1
#
_entry.id   AF-A0A5R9KDX6-F1
#
_cell.length_a   1.000
_cell.length_b   1.000
_cell.length_c   1.000
_cell.angle_alpha   90.00
_cell.angle_beta   90.00
_cell.angle_gamma   90.00
#
_symmetry.space_group_name_H-M   'P 1'
#
loop_
_entity.id
_entity.type
_entity.pdbx_description
1 polymer ?
#
loop_
_entity_poly.entity_id
_entity_poly.type
_entity_poly.pdbx_seq_one_letter_code
_entity_poly.pdbx_strand_id
1 'polypeptide(L)'
;MQNMLRFLFLFTFIVSFSLPSHAQLLHDPASMKNVQNSLDKIYNYEFDEAEVFMSHIEKKYPNHPVSHILDSFILFWKYLPIKDNPVKSKEYFKKLELCLESINKKFGKNSTDPEAVFYTMVARGYMAMLYNYRGEMVNAAGEGKKAYNAFTEGMKLISKNPEFYFTSGMYNYYIEVYPEEHPIVKPLLIFFKSGNKELGLKQIDNATKVGTITRAESCFYLAHLYLKYESRPEKAVVYTEKLVNLYPHNPVFRMKNTESLLLAGKYESAAKDIAILRKINTGFYPVAWRTFQGIVEEKGENNDTAAQHEYLLALKTPHDDQYTKEYHALAYAGLARISARAGNKQKARDYYKKCLEKAEYRAVIKEAKSFK
;
A
#
# COMPACT_ATOMS: atom_id res chain seq x y z
N MET A 1 50.74 49.76 56.29
CA MET A 1 49.38 50.27 56.54
C MET A 1 48.56 50.02 55.29
N GLN A 2 47.78 48.94 55.26
CA GLN A 2 46.34 48.95 55.59
C GLN A 2 45.50 49.50 54.42
N ASN A 3 44.86 48.58 53.69
CA ASN A 3 43.44 48.57 53.30
C ASN A 3 43.29 47.79 51.98
N MET A 4 42.96 46.50 52.03
CA MET A 4 41.59 45.98 52.09
C MET A 4 40.75 46.44 50.89
N LEU A 5 40.71 45.63 49.83
CA LEU A 5 39.54 45.55 48.94
C LEU A 5 39.36 44.12 48.46
N ARG A 6 38.59 43.36 49.25
CA ARG A 6 37.89 42.15 48.81
C ARG A 6 36.72 42.60 47.94
N PHE A 7 36.55 42.04 46.75
CA PHE A 7 35.22 41.88 46.15
C PHE A 7 35.14 40.58 45.34
N LEU A 8 34.00 39.91 45.55
CA LEU A 8 33.62 38.55 45.21
C LEU A 8 33.92 38.14 43.76
N PHE A 9 34.57 36.98 43.59
CA PHE A 9 34.33 36.14 42.41
C PHE A 9 32.98 35.44 42.60
N LEU A 10 31.94 35.92 41.93
CA LEU A 10 30.69 35.19 41.77
C LEU A 10 30.97 34.05 40.77
N PHE A 11 31.15 32.83 41.28
CA PHE A 11 31.17 31.62 40.47
C PHE A 11 29.73 31.35 40.02
N THR A 12 29.31 31.92 38.89
CA THR A 12 28.07 31.53 38.22
C THR A 12 28.26 30.14 37.65
N PHE A 13 27.88 29.14 38.44
CA PHE A 13 27.68 27.78 37.96
C PHE A 13 26.49 27.81 37.00
N ILE A 14 26.75 28.01 35.71
CA ILE A 14 25.76 27.77 34.65
C ILE A 14 25.55 26.27 34.65
N VAL A 15 24.61 25.80 35.46
CA VAL A 15 23.97 24.50 35.24
C VAL A 15 23.23 24.69 33.93
N SER A 16 23.87 24.28 32.83
CA SER A 16 23.17 24.00 31.59
C SER A 16 22.18 22.88 31.90
N PHE A 17 20.98 23.25 32.34
CA PHE A 17 19.82 22.40 32.19
C PHE A 17 19.64 22.24 30.69
N SER A 18 20.30 21.22 30.13
CA SER A 18 19.87 20.62 28.89
C SER A 18 18.45 20.14 29.16
N LEU A 19 17.47 20.99 28.81
CA LEU A 19 16.11 20.56 28.58
C LEU A 19 16.23 19.28 27.76
N PRO A 20 15.59 18.16 28.16
CA PRO A 20 15.62 16.96 27.34
C PRO A 20 15.08 17.37 25.98
N SER A 21 15.99 17.48 25.00
CA SER A 21 15.64 17.43 23.60
C SER A 21 14.78 16.19 23.51
N HIS A 22 13.48 16.39 23.26
CA HIS A 22 12.57 15.27 23.12
C HIS A 22 13.11 14.49 21.93
N ALA A 23 13.83 13.40 22.20
CA ALA A 23 14.49 12.64 21.16
C ALA A 23 13.41 12.26 20.15
N GLN A 24 13.46 12.89 18.98
CA GLN A 24 12.57 12.61 17.88
C GLN A 24 13.01 11.26 17.33
N LEU A 25 12.08 10.31 17.26
CA LEU A 25 12.36 8.96 16.79
C LEU A 25 12.92 8.99 15.36
N LEU A 26 12.47 9.91 14.52
CA LEU A 26 13.00 10.08 13.15
C LEU A 26 14.46 10.55 13.11
N HIS A 27 14.97 11.11 14.20
CA HIS A 27 16.36 11.55 14.33
C HIS A 27 17.22 10.58 15.17
N ASP A 28 16.67 9.41 15.52
CA ASP A 28 17.39 8.33 16.21
C ASP A 28 17.63 7.16 15.24
N PRO A 29 18.82 7.09 14.60
CA PRO A 29 19.12 6.05 13.61
C PRO A 29 18.99 4.63 14.16
N ALA A 30 19.31 4.41 15.45
CA ALA A 30 19.22 3.09 16.05
C ALA A 30 17.77 2.63 16.20
N SER A 31 16.87 3.51 16.65
CA SER A 31 15.45 3.18 16.73
C SER A 31 14.79 3.12 15.36
N MET A 32 15.18 3.97 14.41
CA MET A 32 14.72 3.85 13.03
C MET A 32 15.14 2.53 12.39
N LYS A 33 16.32 2.00 12.76
CA LYS A 33 16.73 0.67 12.32
C LYS A 33 15.84 -0.43 12.91
N ASN A 34 15.44 -0.31 14.17
CA ASN A 34 14.46 -1.23 14.76
C ASN A 34 13.10 -1.12 14.07
N VAL A 35 12.61 0.10 13.75
CA VAL A 35 11.36 0.29 13.00
C VAL A 35 11.45 -0.40 11.63
N GLN A 36 12.56 -0.20 10.92
CA GLN A 36 12.79 -0.85 9.63
C GLN A 36 12.79 -2.38 9.78
N ASN A 37 13.51 -2.92 10.75
CA ASN A 37 13.56 -4.37 10.98
C ASN A 37 12.18 -4.94 11.34
N SER A 38 11.39 -4.24 12.18
CA SER A 38 10.01 -4.62 12.47
C SER A 38 9.16 -4.68 11.21
N LEU A 39 9.20 -3.64 10.37
CA LEU A 39 8.47 -3.62 9.11
C LEU A 39 8.91 -4.72 8.15
N ASP A 40 10.22 -4.93 8.01
CA ASP A 40 10.77 -5.97 7.14
C ASP A 40 10.28 -7.36 7.59
N LYS A 41 10.22 -7.60 8.90
CA LYS A 41 9.66 -8.84 9.48
C LYS A 41 8.14 -8.95 9.30
N ILE A 42 7.38 -7.88 9.52
CA ILE A 42 5.92 -7.87 9.28
C ILE A 42 5.61 -8.18 7.81
N TYR A 43 6.28 -7.49 6.89
CA TYR A 43 6.09 -7.71 5.45
C TYR A 43 6.54 -9.10 5.03
N ASN A 44 7.54 -9.70 5.68
CA ASN A 44 7.93 -11.08 5.45
C ASN A 44 7.10 -12.11 6.23
N TYR A 45 5.97 -11.73 6.84
CA TYR A 45 5.11 -12.64 7.62
C TYR A 45 5.80 -13.30 8.85
N GLU A 46 6.84 -12.66 9.38
CA GLU A 46 7.62 -13.09 10.54
C GLU A 46 7.21 -12.27 11.78
N PHE A 47 5.94 -12.39 12.19
CA PHE A 47 5.33 -11.48 13.18
C PHE A 47 5.97 -11.54 14.56
N ASP A 48 6.29 -12.73 15.06
CA ASP A 48 6.88 -12.91 16.39
C ASP A 48 8.28 -12.26 16.46
N GLU A 49 9.02 -12.30 15.35
CA GLU A 49 10.34 -11.66 15.22
C GLU A 49 10.21 -10.14 15.10
N ALA A 50 9.14 -9.64 14.45
CA ALA A 50 8.85 -8.21 14.41
C ALA A 50 8.61 -7.64 15.81
N GLU A 51 7.89 -8.38 16.66
CA GLU A 51 7.57 -7.98 18.04
C GLU A 51 8.83 -7.81 18.91
N VAL A 52 9.89 -8.58 18.65
CA VAL A 52 11.19 -8.40 19.34
C VAL A 52 11.75 -7.01 19.09
N PHE A 53 11.82 -6.57 17.82
CA PHE A 53 12.30 -5.23 17.48
C PHE A 53 11.34 -4.13 17.98
N MET A 54 10.03 -4.38 17.96
CA MET A 54 9.03 -3.46 18.51
C MET A 54 9.21 -3.25 20.01
N SER A 55 9.57 -4.28 20.77
CA SER A 55 9.82 -4.18 22.21
C SER A 55 10.98 -3.22 22.54
N HIS A 56 12.02 -3.16 21.68
CA HIS A 56 13.12 -2.22 21.85
C HIS A 56 12.68 -0.77 21.61
N ILE A 57 11.80 -0.55 20.62
CA ILE A 57 11.21 0.76 20.36
C ILE A 57 10.35 1.19 21.55
N GLU A 58 9.45 0.32 22.01
CA GLU A 58 8.54 0.64 23.12
C GLU A 58 9.27 0.92 24.42
N LYS A 59 10.37 0.19 24.70
CA LYS A 59 11.21 0.43 25.88
C LYS A 59 11.86 1.82 25.87
N LYS A 60 12.29 2.31 24.70
CA LYS A 60 12.96 3.61 24.58
C LYS A 60 11.98 4.76 24.38
N TYR A 61 10.88 4.51 23.67
CA TYR A 61 9.83 5.46 23.31
C TYR A 61 8.47 4.91 23.72
N PRO A 62 8.15 4.87 25.02
CA PRO A 62 6.90 4.30 25.50
C PRO A 62 5.70 5.09 24.98
N ASN A 63 4.68 4.37 24.49
CA ASN A 63 3.47 4.93 23.85
C ASN A 63 3.77 5.87 22.67
N HIS A 64 4.82 5.57 21.89
CA HIS A 64 5.10 6.33 20.66
C HIS A 64 4.04 6.03 19.59
N PRO A 65 3.66 7.03 18.74
CA PRO A 65 2.77 6.78 17.60
C PRO A 65 3.18 5.59 16.73
N VAL A 66 4.49 5.41 16.52
CA VAL A 66 5.03 4.32 15.69
C VAL A 66 4.70 2.93 16.23
N SER A 67 4.70 2.73 17.56
CA SER A 67 4.41 1.43 18.17
C SER A 67 3.00 0.98 17.81
N HIS A 68 2.05 1.91 17.91
CA HIS A 68 0.65 1.67 17.55
C HIS A 68 0.45 1.42 16.05
N ILE A 69 1.24 2.07 15.19
CA ILE A 69 1.23 1.80 13.74
C ILE A 69 1.74 0.38 13.45
N LEU A 70 2.86 -0.03 14.04
CA LEU A 70 3.44 -1.36 13.84
C LEU A 70 2.47 -2.46 14.30
N ASP A 71 1.81 -2.28 15.45
CA ASP A 71 0.73 -3.16 15.91
C ASP A 71 -0.39 -3.28 14.88
N SER A 72 -0.83 -2.15 14.31
CA SER A 72 -1.88 -2.14 13.30
C SER A 72 -1.47 -2.90 12.02
N PHE A 73 -0.18 -2.86 11.67
CA PHE A 73 0.33 -3.58 10.49
C PHE A 73 0.40 -5.08 10.74
N ILE A 74 0.81 -5.53 11.94
CA ILE A 74 0.71 -6.95 12.31
C ILE A 74 -0.74 -7.42 12.15
N LEU A 75 -1.71 -6.69 12.71
CA LEU A 75 -3.12 -7.04 12.60
C LEU A 75 -3.58 -7.11 11.14
N PHE A 76 -3.21 -6.12 10.32
CA PHE A 76 -3.59 -6.07 8.92
C PHE A 76 -3.09 -7.29 8.14
N TRP A 77 -1.80 -7.60 8.22
CA TRP A 77 -1.17 -8.67 7.46
C TRP A 77 -1.51 -10.07 7.97
N LYS A 78 -1.60 -10.25 9.30
CA LYS A 78 -1.92 -11.54 9.93
C LYS A 78 -3.36 -11.99 9.68
N TYR A 79 -4.29 -11.05 9.50
CA TYR A 79 -5.72 -11.34 9.36
C TYR A 79 -6.30 -10.97 8.00
N LEU A 80 -5.48 -10.94 6.95
CA LEU A 80 -5.90 -10.54 5.60
C LEU A 80 -6.96 -11.50 4.99
N PRO A 81 -8.08 -11.01 4.41
CA PRO A 81 -8.57 -9.63 4.45
C PRO A 81 -9.15 -9.25 5.83
N ILE A 82 -8.54 -8.27 6.49
CA ILE A 82 -8.95 -7.89 7.85
C ILE A 82 -10.38 -7.36 7.91
N LYS A 83 -10.90 -6.79 6.81
CA LYS A 83 -12.28 -6.29 6.69
C LYS A 83 -13.33 -7.36 7.00
N ASP A 84 -13.02 -8.63 6.72
CA ASP A 84 -13.92 -9.77 6.91
C ASP A 84 -13.80 -10.38 8.31
N ASN A 85 -12.93 -9.81 9.16
CA ASN A 85 -12.80 -10.16 10.56
C ASN A 85 -13.19 -8.95 11.44
N PRO A 86 -14.46 -8.85 11.90
CA PRO A 86 -14.94 -7.68 12.64
C PRO A 86 -14.18 -7.42 13.94
N VAL A 87 -13.78 -8.48 14.65
CA VAL A 87 -13.04 -8.38 15.92
C VAL A 87 -11.66 -7.78 15.68
N LYS A 88 -10.90 -8.35 14.74
CA LYS A 88 -9.54 -7.88 14.44
C LYS A 88 -9.52 -6.55 13.73
N SER A 89 -10.50 -6.27 12.88
CA SER A 89 -10.70 -4.93 12.36
C SER A 89 -10.94 -3.88 13.45
N LYS A 90 -11.72 -4.19 14.49
CA LYS A 90 -11.98 -3.25 15.60
C LYS A 90 -10.70 -2.99 16.40
N GLU A 91 -9.92 -4.04 16.66
CA GLU A 91 -8.59 -3.91 17.30
C GLU A 91 -7.65 -3.04 16.44
N TYR A 92 -7.64 -3.25 15.12
CA TYR A 92 -6.86 -2.45 14.18
C TYR A 92 -7.24 -0.97 14.23
N PHE A 93 -8.53 -0.65 14.17
CA PHE A 93 -9.00 0.73 14.30
C PHE A 93 -8.59 1.34 15.64
N LYS A 94 -8.69 0.58 16.74
CA LYS A 94 -8.28 1.07 18.05
C LYS A 94 -6.79 1.39 18.11
N LYS A 95 -5.92 0.63 17.44
CA LYS A 95 -4.49 0.96 17.33
C LYS A 95 -4.26 2.26 16.57
N LEU A 96 -4.98 2.50 15.47
CA LEU A 96 -4.89 3.78 14.73
C LEU A 96 -5.41 4.97 15.55
N GLU A 97 -6.47 4.78 16.35
CA GLU A 97 -6.97 5.79 17.29
C GLU A 97 -5.93 6.11 18.38
N LEU A 98 -5.31 5.09 18.97
CA LEU A 98 -4.24 5.27 19.95
C LEU A 98 -3.02 6.00 19.36
N CYS A 99 -2.68 5.72 18.10
CA CYS A 99 -1.67 6.50 17.37
C CYS A 99 -2.04 8.00 17.37
N LEU A 100 -3.25 8.35 16.95
CA LEU A 100 -3.71 9.75 16.91
C LEU A 100 -3.77 10.40 18.31
N GLU A 101 -4.21 9.66 19.33
CA GLU A 101 -4.20 10.11 20.72
C GLU A 101 -2.77 10.39 21.22
N SER A 102 -1.83 9.48 20.94
CA SER A 102 -0.41 9.64 21.31
C SER A 102 0.26 10.82 20.60
N ILE A 103 -0.09 11.08 19.33
CA ILE A 103 0.36 12.27 18.60
C ILE A 103 -0.13 13.53 19.29
N ASN A 104 -1.43 13.61 19.57
CA ASN A 104 -2.02 14.80 20.23
C ASN A 104 -1.40 15.04 21.61
N LYS A 105 -1.14 13.97 22.38
CA LYS A 105 -0.53 14.06 23.70
C LYS A 105 0.93 14.52 23.65
N LYS A 106 1.72 14.01 22.70
CA LYS A 106 3.16 14.29 22.58
C LYS A 106 3.46 15.62 21.89
N PHE A 107 2.75 15.94 20.80
CA PHE A 107 3.07 17.06 19.92
C PHE A 107 2.04 18.19 19.95
N GLY A 108 0.88 17.95 20.57
CA GLY A 108 -0.25 18.88 20.54
C GLY A 108 -1.16 18.68 19.32
N LYS A 109 -2.41 19.15 19.45
CA LYS A 109 -3.40 19.07 18.39
C LYS A 109 -2.99 19.94 17.20
N ASN A 110 -3.10 19.40 15.98
CA ASN A 110 -2.72 20.07 14.73
C ASN A 110 -1.24 20.49 14.65
N SER A 111 -0.35 19.77 15.33
CA SER A 111 1.09 20.01 15.25
C SER A 111 1.60 19.88 13.81
N THR A 112 2.49 20.78 13.43
CA THR A 112 3.23 20.75 12.15
C THR A 112 4.59 20.08 12.28
N ASP A 113 4.88 19.47 13.43
CA ASP A 113 6.05 18.63 13.63
C ASP A 113 6.10 17.50 12.58
N PRO A 114 7.24 17.25 11.91
CA PRO A 114 7.32 16.22 10.88
C PRO A 114 6.86 14.83 11.31
N GLU A 115 7.09 14.42 12.55
CA GLU A 115 6.58 13.14 13.06
C GLU A 115 5.07 13.15 13.23
N ALA A 116 4.54 14.22 13.84
CA ALA A 116 3.10 14.37 14.03
C ALA A 116 2.35 14.38 12.69
N VAL A 117 2.87 15.12 11.71
CA VAL A 117 2.31 15.18 10.36
C VAL A 117 2.36 13.81 9.69
N PHE A 118 3.51 13.14 9.73
CA PHE A 118 3.70 11.83 9.12
C PHE A 118 2.73 10.78 9.68
N TYR A 119 2.75 10.57 11.00
CA TYR A 119 1.91 9.54 11.63
C TYR A 119 0.42 9.89 11.59
N THR A 120 0.04 11.17 11.52
CA THR A 120 -1.35 11.57 11.29
C THR A 120 -1.82 11.14 9.91
N MET A 121 -1.04 11.36 8.85
CA MET A 121 -1.39 10.90 7.50
C MET A 121 -1.49 9.38 7.44
N VAL A 122 -0.51 8.67 8.04
CA VAL A 122 -0.51 7.21 8.09
C VAL A 122 -1.79 6.71 8.77
N ALA A 123 -2.05 7.13 10.02
CA ALA A 123 -3.21 6.64 10.76
C ALA A 123 -4.54 6.94 10.04
N ARG A 124 -4.74 8.17 9.58
CA ARG A 124 -5.98 8.57 8.88
C ARG A 124 -6.12 7.89 7.52
N GLY A 125 -5.02 7.74 6.78
CA GLY A 125 -5.01 7.04 5.49
C GLY A 125 -5.38 5.57 5.64
N TYR A 126 -4.83 4.91 6.65
CA TYR A 126 -5.11 3.51 6.96
C TYR A 126 -6.53 3.28 7.51
N MET A 127 -7.11 4.26 8.21
CA MET A 127 -8.55 4.26 8.55
C MET A 127 -9.41 4.43 7.30
N ALA A 128 -9.09 5.41 6.43
CA ALA A 128 -9.81 5.66 5.19
C ALA A 128 -9.80 4.44 4.26
N MET A 129 -8.65 3.77 4.16
CA MET A 129 -8.48 2.54 3.39
C MET A 129 -9.42 1.44 3.89
N LEU A 130 -9.46 1.17 5.20
CA LEU A 130 -10.33 0.11 5.72
C LEU A 130 -11.82 0.45 5.59
N TYR A 131 -12.20 1.73 5.74
CA TYR A 131 -13.56 2.17 5.41
C TYR A 131 -13.89 1.94 3.93
N ASN A 132 -12.98 2.26 3.02
CA ASN A 132 -13.16 2.02 1.59
C ASN A 132 -13.33 0.52 1.28
N TYR A 133 -12.52 -0.34 1.91
CA TYR A 133 -12.59 -1.80 1.75
C TYR A 133 -13.94 -2.39 2.21
N ARG A 134 -14.65 -1.69 3.09
CA ARG A 134 -16.00 -2.06 3.56
C ARG A 134 -17.13 -1.42 2.76
N GLY A 135 -16.81 -0.62 1.74
CA GLY A 135 -17.79 0.17 1.00
C GLY A 135 -18.32 1.39 1.75
N GLU A 136 -17.73 1.76 2.89
CA GLU A 136 -18.14 2.90 3.72
C GLU A 136 -17.56 4.22 3.17
N MET A 137 -17.95 4.60 1.95
CA MET A 137 -17.35 5.71 1.20
C MET A 137 -17.42 7.06 1.92
N VAL A 138 -18.51 7.34 2.65
CA VAL A 138 -18.68 8.59 3.42
C VAL A 138 -17.66 8.67 4.57
N ASN A 139 -17.45 7.56 5.28
CA ASN A 139 -16.48 7.49 6.37
C ASN A 139 -15.05 7.62 5.83
N ALA A 140 -14.74 6.94 4.72
CA ALA A 140 -13.46 7.07 4.04
C ALA A 140 -13.17 8.52 3.61
N ALA A 141 -14.16 9.20 3.00
CA ALA A 141 -14.04 10.62 2.63
C ALA A 141 -13.88 11.52 3.85
N GLY A 142 -14.57 11.22 4.95
CA GLY A 142 -14.42 11.93 6.23
C GLY A 142 -13.01 11.85 6.79
N GLU A 143 -12.37 10.68 6.76
CA GLU A 143 -10.97 10.51 7.17
C GLU A 143 -9.99 11.22 6.22
N GLY A 144 -10.24 11.17 4.91
CA GLY A 144 -9.47 11.95 3.93
C GLY A 144 -9.54 13.46 4.19
N LYS A 145 -10.72 13.99 4.50
CA LYS A 145 -10.91 15.40 4.88
C LYS A 145 -10.12 15.75 6.15
N LYS A 146 -10.15 14.89 7.18
CA LYS A 146 -9.38 15.09 8.43
C LYS A 146 -7.87 15.05 8.20
N ALA A 147 -7.40 14.28 7.22
CA ALA A 147 -5.99 14.15 6.88
C ALA A 147 -5.45 15.27 5.98
N TYR A 148 -6.33 16.05 5.32
CA TYR A 148 -5.93 16.99 4.27
C TYR A 148 -4.86 18.00 4.70
N ASN A 149 -5.00 18.58 5.89
CA ASN A 149 -4.00 19.53 6.41
C ASN A 149 -2.64 18.85 6.64
N ALA A 150 -2.61 17.61 7.12
CA ALA A 150 -1.38 16.85 7.27
C ALA A 150 -0.74 16.51 5.91
N PHE A 151 -1.54 16.16 4.89
CA PHE A 151 -1.04 15.95 3.52
C PHE A 151 -0.42 17.21 2.92
N THR A 152 -1.11 18.35 3.05
CA THR A 152 -0.62 19.63 2.53
C THR A 152 0.64 20.13 3.22
N GLU A 153 0.76 19.88 4.53
CA GLU A 153 1.99 20.17 5.26
C GLU A 153 3.12 19.19 4.90
N GLY A 154 2.82 17.89 4.81
CA GLY A 154 3.78 16.86 4.45
C GLY A 154 4.45 17.10 3.10
N MET A 155 3.71 17.63 2.12
CA MET A 155 4.28 18.05 0.82
C MET A 155 5.39 19.09 0.93
N LYS A 156 5.41 19.92 1.98
CA LYS A 156 6.45 20.92 2.24
C LYS A 156 7.67 20.32 2.95
N LEU A 157 7.53 19.12 3.50
CA LEU A 157 8.52 18.46 4.36
C LEU A 157 9.37 17.41 3.62
N ILE A 158 9.16 17.19 2.31
CA ILE A 158 9.89 16.21 1.50
C ILE A 158 11.41 16.40 1.61
N SER A 159 11.91 17.64 1.57
CA SER A 159 13.35 17.93 1.68
C SER A 159 13.93 17.64 3.07
N LYS A 160 13.08 17.55 4.09
CA LYS A 160 13.48 17.27 5.47
C LYS A 160 13.36 15.80 5.84
N ASN A 161 12.42 15.09 5.22
CA ASN A 161 12.18 13.68 5.49
C ASN A 161 11.71 12.96 4.21
N PRO A 162 12.49 11.96 3.71
CA PRO A 162 12.15 11.23 2.50
C PRO A 162 10.86 10.40 2.59
N GLU A 163 10.35 10.12 3.79
CA GLU A 163 9.07 9.41 3.96
C GLU A 163 7.88 10.15 3.32
N PHE A 164 7.98 11.46 3.15
CA PHE A 164 6.94 12.26 2.50
C PHE A 164 6.89 12.10 0.97
N TYR A 165 7.90 11.48 0.34
CA TYR A 165 7.85 11.21 -1.10
C TYR A 165 6.66 10.32 -1.46
N PHE A 166 6.38 9.28 -0.67
CA PHE A 166 5.28 8.36 -0.94
C PHE A 166 3.93 9.07 -0.87
N THR A 167 3.63 9.72 0.26
CA THR A 167 2.33 10.37 0.49
C THR A 167 2.09 11.54 -0.47
N SER A 168 3.12 12.33 -0.76
CA SER A 168 3.04 13.43 -1.74
C SER A 168 2.84 12.90 -3.16
N GLY A 169 3.52 11.81 -3.50
CA GLY A 169 3.40 11.18 -4.81
C GLY A 169 2.01 10.59 -5.05
N MET A 170 1.47 9.92 -4.03
CA MET A 170 0.09 9.41 -4.04
C MET A 170 -0.91 10.55 -4.20
N TYR A 171 -0.77 11.66 -3.47
CA TYR A 171 -1.64 12.83 -3.62
C TYR A 171 -1.59 13.38 -5.05
N ASN A 172 -0.40 13.69 -5.55
CA ASN A 172 -0.19 14.28 -6.89
C ASN A 172 -0.74 13.41 -8.02
N TYR A 173 -0.70 12.09 -7.85
CA TYR A 173 -1.22 11.15 -8.84
C TYR A 173 -2.73 11.02 -8.77
N TYR A 174 -3.29 10.73 -7.58
CA TYR A 174 -4.70 10.40 -7.44
C TYR A 174 -5.63 11.60 -7.58
N ILE A 175 -5.20 12.82 -7.24
CA ILE A 175 -6.02 14.02 -7.45
C ILE A 175 -6.33 14.25 -8.95
N GLU A 176 -5.46 13.79 -9.84
CA GLU A 176 -5.64 13.84 -11.29
C GLU A 176 -6.37 12.61 -11.84
N VAL A 177 -6.02 11.39 -11.39
CA VAL A 177 -6.60 10.15 -11.94
C VAL A 177 -8.02 9.88 -11.44
N TYR A 178 -8.32 10.18 -10.18
CA TYR A 178 -9.63 9.89 -9.60
C TYR A 178 -10.81 10.54 -10.36
N PRO A 179 -10.77 11.84 -10.75
CA PRO A 179 -11.82 12.44 -11.57
C PRO A 179 -11.87 11.95 -13.03
N GLU A 180 -10.81 11.32 -13.55
CA GLU A 180 -10.85 10.65 -14.86
C GLU A 180 -11.76 9.41 -14.79
N GLU A 181 -11.66 8.64 -13.70
CA GLU A 181 -12.46 7.43 -13.45
C GLU A 181 -13.85 7.73 -12.88
N HIS A 182 -13.99 8.81 -12.11
CA HIS A 182 -15.22 9.21 -11.45
C HIS A 182 -15.58 10.68 -11.74
N PRO A 183 -16.03 11.02 -12.96
CA PRO A 183 -16.28 12.41 -13.35
C PRO A 183 -17.23 13.20 -12.43
N ILE A 184 -18.12 12.50 -11.70
CA ILE A 184 -19.06 13.10 -10.74
C ILE A 184 -18.37 13.87 -9.61
N VAL A 185 -17.12 13.56 -9.27
CA VAL A 185 -16.40 14.21 -8.17
C VAL A 185 -15.66 15.47 -8.59
N LYS A 186 -15.56 15.76 -9.90
CA LYS A 186 -14.84 16.93 -10.44
C LYS A 186 -15.20 18.26 -9.78
N PRO A 187 -16.49 18.59 -9.54
CA PRO A 187 -16.84 19.87 -8.93
C PRO A 187 -16.26 20.06 -7.52
N LEU A 188 -16.13 18.98 -6.74
CA LEU A 188 -15.59 19.04 -5.38
C LEU A 188 -14.08 19.28 -5.36
N LEU A 189 -13.35 18.79 -6.37
CA LEU A 189 -11.89 18.84 -6.40
C LEU A 189 -11.33 20.23 -6.72
N ILE A 190 -12.15 21.20 -7.15
CA ILE A 190 -11.72 22.58 -7.46
C ILE A 190 -11.13 23.29 -6.23
N PHE A 191 -11.54 22.89 -5.02
CA PHE A 191 -11.03 23.45 -3.76
C PHE A 191 -9.76 22.75 -3.23
N PHE A 192 -9.32 21.69 -3.92
CA PHE A 192 -8.12 20.95 -3.55
C PHE A 192 -6.92 21.47 -4.33
N LYS A 193 -5.71 21.26 -3.78
CA LYS A 193 -4.48 21.55 -4.50
C LYS A 193 -4.40 20.67 -5.76
N SER A 194 -4.03 21.24 -6.90
CA SER A 194 -3.82 20.48 -8.13
C SER A 194 -2.67 19.49 -7.99
N GLY A 195 -2.71 18.44 -8.81
CA GLY A 195 -1.67 17.42 -8.87
C GLY A 195 -0.90 17.41 -10.19
N ASN A 196 -0.06 16.39 -10.31
CA ASN A 196 0.68 16.10 -11.53
C ASN A 196 1.04 14.60 -11.51
N LYS A 197 0.46 13.83 -12.43
CA LYS A 197 0.64 12.37 -12.49
C LYS A 197 2.11 11.96 -12.64
N GLU A 198 2.86 12.63 -13.51
CA GLU A 198 4.27 12.31 -13.74
C GLU A 198 5.14 12.62 -12.52
N LEU A 199 4.91 13.77 -11.89
CA LEU A 199 5.55 14.11 -10.62
C LEU A 199 5.18 13.09 -9.54
N GLY A 200 3.92 12.68 -9.48
CA GLY A 200 3.42 11.67 -8.54
C GLY A 200 4.17 10.35 -8.69
N LEU A 201 4.26 9.81 -9.90
CA LEU A 201 5.00 8.59 -10.20
C LEU A 201 6.49 8.72 -9.84
N LYS A 202 7.13 9.85 -10.16
CA LYS A 202 8.54 10.11 -9.83
C LYS A 202 8.77 10.19 -8.32
N GLN A 203 7.86 10.80 -7.58
CA GLN A 203 7.93 10.89 -6.12
C GLN A 203 7.78 9.50 -5.49
N ILE A 204 6.81 8.69 -5.93
CA ILE A 204 6.66 7.32 -5.41
C ILE A 204 7.90 6.48 -5.75
N ASP A 205 8.45 6.59 -6.98
CA ASP A 205 9.69 5.91 -7.37
C ASP A 205 10.86 6.29 -6.44
N ASN A 206 11.02 7.58 -6.13
CA ASN A 206 12.02 8.01 -5.14
C ASN A 206 11.79 7.38 -3.77
N ALA A 207 10.54 7.29 -3.30
CA ALA A 207 10.22 6.64 -2.03
C ALA A 207 10.62 5.15 -2.01
N THR A 208 10.58 4.44 -3.15
CA THR A 208 11.09 3.06 -3.24
C THR A 208 12.59 2.94 -3.01
N LYS A 209 13.35 4.04 -3.19
CA LYS A 209 14.81 4.09 -3.13
C LYS A 209 15.31 4.64 -1.80
N VAL A 210 14.70 5.73 -1.31
CA VAL A 210 15.17 6.47 -0.14
C VAL A 210 14.25 6.35 1.08
N GLY A 211 13.03 5.83 0.92
CA GLY A 211 12.13 5.58 2.06
C GLY A 211 12.66 4.48 2.96
N THR A 212 12.42 4.62 4.26
CA THR A 212 12.69 3.59 5.28
C THR A 212 11.38 2.91 5.68
N ILE A 213 10.38 3.68 6.10
CA ILE A 213 9.06 3.19 6.53
C ILE A 213 8.21 2.83 5.31
N THR A 214 8.15 3.75 4.34
CA THR A 214 7.21 3.69 3.21
C THR A 214 7.73 2.88 2.01
N ARG A 215 8.90 2.25 2.10
CA ARG A 215 9.59 1.64 0.94
C ARG A 215 8.78 0.52 0.28
N ALA A 216 8.33 -0.45 1.09
CA ALA A 216 7.58 -1.61 0.60
C ALA A 216 6.22 -1.18 0.04
N GLU A 217 5.50 -0.32 0.77
CA GLU A 217 4.25 0.31 0.31
C GLU A 217 4.44 1.04 -1.02
N SER A 218 5.50 1.82 -1.16
CA SER A 218 5.79 2.55 -2.39
C SER A 218 6.00 1.60 -3.57
N CYS A 219 6.70 0.48 -3.38
CA CYS A 219 6.87 -0.53 -4.43
C CYS A 219 5.51 -1.15 -4.81
N PHE A 220 4.70 -1.49 -3.81
CA PHE A 220 3.39 -2.12 -4.02
C PHE A 220 2.43 -1.19 -4.79
N TYR A 221 2.28 0.05 -4.32
CA TYR A 221 1.38 1.02 -4.96
C TYR A 221 1.90 1.46 -6.32
N LEU A 222 3.21 1.66 -6.52
CA LEU A 222 3.73 2.03 -7.82
C LEU A 222 3.51 0.93 -8.87
N ALA A 223 3.71 -0.33 -8.50
CA ALA A 223 3.33 -1.45 -9.36
C ALA A 223 1.83 -1.45 -9.68
N HIS A 224 0.97 -1.25 -8.67
CA HIS A 224 -0.47 -1.17 -8.86
C HIS A 224 -0.86 -0.05 -9.84
N LEU A 225 -0.26 1.14 -9.72
CA LEU A 225 -0.49 2.24 -10.66
C LEU A 225 -0.09 1.87 -12.09
N TYR A 226 1.06 1.20 -12.25
CA TYR A 226 1.54 0.75 -13.55
C TYR A 226 0.62 -0.28 -14.21
N LEU A 227 0.04 -1.19 -13.44
CA LEU A 227 -0.89 -2.20 -13.94
C LEU A 227 -2.27 -1.62 -14.25
N LYS A 228 -2.87 -0.94 -13.27
CA LYS A 228 -4.26 -0.50 -13.33
C LYS A 228 -4.48 0.69 -14.28
N TYR A 229 -3.62 1.70 -14.19
CA TYR A 229 -3.87 3.00 -14.83
C TYR A 229 -2.92 3.30 -15.99
N GLU A 230 -1.63 2.99 -15.85
CA GLU A 230 -0.64 3.33 -16.87
C GLU A 230 -0.51 2.26 -17.97
N SER A 231 -1.02 1.05 -17.74
CA SER A 231 -0.90 -0.09 -18.65
C SER A 231 0.56 -0.40 -19.04
N ARG A 232 1.48 -0.36 -18.06
CA ARG A 232 2.92 -0.64 -18.24
C ARG A 232 3.38 -1.79 -17.34
N PRO A 233 2.97 -3.04 -17.62
CA PRO A 233 3.28 -4.19 -16.75
C PRO A 233 4.79 -4.45 -16.60
N GLU A 234 5.59 -4.21 -17.65
CA GLU A 234 7.05 -4.32 -17.55
C GLU A 234 7.67 -3.42 -16.47
N LYS A 235 7.12 -2.21 -16.28
CA LYS A 235 7.57 -1.33 -15.20
C LYS A 235 7.11 -1.85 -13.83
N ALA A 236 5.93 -2.46 -13.75
CA ALA A 236 5.41 -3.03 -12.51
C ALA A 236 6.28 -4.19 -12.00
N VAL A 237 6.76 -5.06 -12.92
CA VAL A 237 7.64 -6.21 -12.61
C VAL A 237 8.87 -5.78 -11.80
N VAL A 238 9.51 -4.66 -12.15
CA VAL A 238 10.70 -4.15 -11.43
C VAL A 238 10.44 -3.98 -9.92
N TYR A 239 9.24 -3.50 -9.55
CA TYR A 239 8.90 -3.23 -8.16
C TYR A 239 8.35 -4.47 -7.45
N THR A 240 7.59 -5.32 -8.15
CA THR A 240 7.05 -6.54 -7.54
C THR A 240 8.12 -7.62 -7.36
N GLU A 241 9.10 -7.73 -8.26
CA GLU A 241 10.28 -8.59 -8.07
C GLU A 241 11.10 -8.12 -6.86
N LYS A 242 11.30 -6.80 -6.72
CA LYS A 242 11.97 -6.23 -5.54
C LYS A 242 11.26 -6.63 -4.25
N LEU A 243 9.92 -6.60 -4.21
CA LEU A 243 9.15 -7.03 -3.05
C LEU A 243 9.29 -8.52 -2.75
N VAL A 244 9.24 -9.39 -3.77
CA VAL A 244 9.41 -10.84 -3.56
C VAL A 244 10.84 -11.18 -3.11
N ASN A 245 11.84 -10.47 -3.61
CA ASN A 245 13.24 -10.66 -3.19
C ASN A 245 13.48 -10.21 -1.76
N LEU A 246 12.86 -9.11 -1.32
CA LEU A 246 12.96 -8.62 0.06
C LEU A 246 12.13 -9.46 1.04
N TYR A 247 10.96 -9.94 0.61
CA TYR A 247 9.96 -10.56 1.47
C TYR A 247 9.42 -11.87 0.83
N PRO A 248 10.26 -12.91 0.68
CA PRO A 248 9.91 -14.13 -0.04
C PRO A 248 8.77 -14.93 0.60
N HIS A 249 8.49 -14.74 1.90
CA HIS A 249 7.42 -15.41 2.62
C HIS A 249 6.07 -14.68 2.51
N ASN A 250 6.00 -13.52 1.84
CA ASN A 250 4.75 -12.79 1.63
C ASN A 250 3.96 -13.34 0.42
N PRO A 251 2.80 -14.00 0.63
CA PRO A 251 2.01 -14.55 -0.47
C PRO A 251 1.34 -13.47 -1.34
N VAL A 252 1.02 -12.29 -0.79
CA VAL A 252 0.43 -11.18 -1.56
C VAL A 252 1.45 -10.59 -2.53
N PHE A 253 2.69 -10.39 -2.08
CA PHE A 253 3.74 -9.87 -2.96
C PHE A 253 4.08 -10.86 -4.06
N ARG A 254 4.14 -12.16 -3.75
CA ARG A 254 4.27 -13.19 -4.79
C ARG A 254 3.11 -13.17 -5.77
N MET A 255 1.87 -13.10 -5.29
CA MET A 255 0.68 -13.00 -6.12
C MET A 255 0.73 -11.78 -7.07
N LYS A 256 1.12 -10.60 -6.57
CA LYS A 256 1.26 -9.39 -7.39
C LYS A 256 2.45 -9.44 -8.36
N ASN A 257 3.53 -10.13 -8.00
CA ASN A 257 4.63 -10.41 -8.92
C ASN A 257 4.18 -11.31 -10.06
N THR A 258 3.49 -12.42 -9.75
CA THR A 258 2.93 -13.33 -10.76
C THR A 258 1.99 -12.60 -11.71
N GLU A 259 1.08 -11.78 -11.18
CA GLU A 259 0.20 -10.93 -11.98
C GLU A 259 1.01 -10.01 -12.93
N SER A 260 2.02 -9.32 -12.41
CA SER A 260 2.86 -8.40 -13.19
C SER A 260 3.61 -9.14 -14.31
N LEU A 261 4.19 -10.30 -13.99
CA LEU A 261 4.92 -11.14 -14.94
C LEU A 261 3.99 -11.64 -16.07
N LEU A 262 2.79 -12.11 -15.74
CA LEU A 262 1.81 -12.58 -16.74
C LEU A 262 1.35 -11.47 -17.67
N LEU A 263 1.06 -10.29 -17.13
CA LEU A 263 0.66 -9.14 -17.93
C LEU A 263 1.82 -8.59 -18.77
N ALA A 264 3.07 -8.83 -18.35
CA ALA A 264 4.28 -8.55 -19.11
C ALA A 264 4.64 -9.66 -20.12
N GLY A 265 3.91 -10.79 -20.16
CA GLY A 265 4.20 -11.90 -21.06
C GLY A 265 5.34 -12.83 -20.61
N LYS A 266 5.80 -12.72 -19.36
CA LYS A 266 6.88 -13.52 -18.77
C LYS A 266 6.34 -14.82 -18.16
N TYR A 267 5.74 -15.67 -19.00
CA TYR A 267 4.98 -16.85 -18.56
C TYR A 267 5.81 -17.89 -17.80
N GLU A 268 7.04 -18.17 -18.24
CA GLU A 268 7.91 -19.16 -17.58
C GLU A 268 8.26 -18.75 -16.13
N SER A 269 8.56 -17.47 -15.93
CA SER A 269 8.83 -16.93 -14.59
C SER A 269 7.58 -16.95 -13.72
N ALA A 270 6.43 -16.58 -14.28
CA ALA A 270 5.15 -16.64 -13.58
C ALA A 270 4.78 -18.07 -13.17
N ALA A 271 5.03 -19.08 -14.01
CA ALA A 271 4.73 -20.47 -13.71
C ALA A 271 5.44 -20.99 -12.45
N LYS A 272 6.67 -20.53 -12.19
CA LYS A 272 7.43 -20.86 -10.97
C LYS A 272 6.73 -20.33 -9.72
N ASP A 273 6.25 -19.08 -9.75
CA ASP A 273 5.48 -18.51 -8.65
C ASP A 273 4.10 -19.15 -8.47
N ILE A 274 3.42 -19.50 -9.57
CA ILE A 274 2.12 -20.20 -9.54
C ILE A 274 2.24 -21.55 -8.81
N ALA A 275 3.33 -22.29 -9.04
CA ALA A 275 3.57 -23.57 -8.36
C ALA A 275 3.67 -23.42 -6.83
N ILE A 276 4.18 -22.27 -6.35
CA ILE A 276 4.23 -21.95 -4.91
C ILE A 276 2.85 -21.52 -4.42
N LEU A 277 2.19 -20.59 -5.12
CA LEU A 277 0.87 -20.06 -4.76
C LEU A 277 -0.21 -21.15 -4.71
N ARG A 278 -0.12 -22.17 -5.57
CA ARG A 278 -1.07 -23.31 -5.61
C ARG A 278 -1.10 -24.10 -4.29
N LYS A 279 -0.04 -24.03 -3.48
CA LYS A 279 0.00 -24.65 -2.14
C LYS A 279 -0.89 -23.92 -1.13
N ILE A 280 -1.37 -22.71 -1.44
CA ILE A 280 -2.24 -21.90 -0.61
C ILE A 280 -3.67 -22.06 -1.11
N ASN A 281 -4.47 -22.85 -0.38
CA ASN A 281 -5.85 -23.21 -0.73
C ASN A 281 -6.92 -22.45 0.07
N THR A 282 -6.52 -21.46 0.87
CA THR A 282 -7.40 -20.64 1.72
C THR A 282 -7.50 -19.21 1.22
N GLY A 283 -8.52 -18.47 1.68
CA GLY A 283 -8.72 -17.07 1.34
C GLY A 283 -8.97 -16.86 -0.16
N PHE A 284 -8.46 -15.74 -0.69
CA PHE A 284 -8.65 -15.34 -2.10
C PHE A 284 -7.57 -15.89 -3.05
N TYR A 285 -6.52 -16.56 -2.54
CA TYR A 285 -5.42 -17.09 -3.36
C TYR A 285 -5.84 -18.12 -4.41
N PRO A 286 -6.86 -18.98 -4.16
CA PRO A 286 -7.32 -19.93 -5.17
C PRO A 286 -7.85 -19.29 -6.45
N VAL A 287 -8.51 -18.13 -6.38
CA VAL A 287 -8.90 -17.38 -7.58
C VAL A 287 -7.66 -16.96 -8.35
N ALA A 288 -6.66 -16.43 -7.64
CA ALA A 288 -5.44 -15.90 -8.24
C ALA A 288 -4.69 -16.98 -9.03
N TRP A 289 -4.27 -18.07 -8.38
CA TRP A 289 -3.45 -19.07 -9.07
C TRP A 289 -4.21 -19.81 -10.19
N ARG A 290 -5.54 -19.93 -10.09
CA ARG A 290 -6.36 -20.50 -11.18
C ARG A 290 -6.43 -19.58 -12.38
N THR A 291 -6.75 -18.30 -12.18
CA THR A 291 -6.73 -17.31 -13.26
C THR A 291 -5.34 -17.25 -13.90
N PHE A 292 -4.29 -17.25 -13.08
CA PHE A 292 -2.91 -17.20 -13.54
C PHE A 292 -2.51 -18.44 -14.36
N GLN A 293 -2.88 -19.64 -13.90
CA GLN A 293 -2.68 -20.86 -14.68
C GLN A 293 -3.41 -20.78 -16.01
N GLY A 294 -4.67 -20.32 -16.02
CA GLY A 294 -5.43 -20.12 -17.25
C GLY A 294 -4.71 -19.19 -18.24
N ILE A 295 -4.07 -18.12 -17.76
CA ILE A 295 -3.29 -17.20 -18.62
C ILE A 295 -2.05 -17.90 -19.19
N VAL A 296 -1.34 -18.71 -18.39
CA VAL A 296 -0.18 -19.49 -18.87
C VAL A 296 -0.61 -20.48 -19.95
N GLU A 297 -1.66 -21.26 -19.70
CA GLU A 297 -2.19 -22.20 -20.70
C GLU A 297 -2.64 -21.48 -21.98
N GLU A 298 -3.35 -20.35 -21.85
CA GLU A 298 -3.87 -19.62 -23.00
C GLU A 298 -2.77 -18.99 -23.85
N LYS A 299 -1.84 -18.27 -23.20
CA LYS A 299 -0.91 -17.36 -23.90
C LYS A 299 0.52 -17.89 -23.97
N GLY A 300 0.93 -18.72 -23.01
CA GLY A 300 2.24 -19.38 -23.00
C GLY A 300 2.21 -20.68 -23.80
N GLU A 301 1.25 -21.55 -23.50
CA GLU A 301 1.20 -22.92 -24.05
C GLU A 301 0.26 -23.07 -25.25
N ASN A 302 -0.55 -22.06 -25.57
CA ASN A 302 -1.58 -22.10 -26.62
C ASN A 302 -2.58 -23.26 -26.44
N ASN A 303 -2.87 -23.63 -25.19
CA ASN A 303 -3.76 -24.72 -24.82
C ASN A 303 -5.12 -24.19 -24.35
N ASP A 304 -5.99 -23.87 -25.31
CA ASP A 304 -7.31 -23.27 -25.05
C ASP A 304 -8.21 -24.16 -24.17
N THR A 305 -8.10 -25.48 -24.28
CA THR A 305 -8.89 -26.42 -23.47
C THR A 305 -8.51 -26.34 -22.00
N ALA A 306 -7.22 -26.39 -21.68
CA ALA A 306 -6.74 -26.26 -20.31
C ALA A 306 -6.98 -24.85 -19.75
N ALA A 307 -6.78 -23.82 -20.57
CA ALA A 307 -7.06 -22.44 -20.20
C ALA A 307 -8.54 -22.24 -19.83
N GLN A 308 -9.45 -22.73 -20.68
CA GLN A 308 -10.89 -22.67 -20.43
C GLN A 308 -11.27 -23.38 -19.12
N HIS A 309 -10.69 -24.55 -18.86
CA HIS A 309 -10.92 -25.29 -17.61
C HIS A 309 -10.54 -24.44 -16.38
N GLU A 310 -9.33 -23.89 -16.35
CA GLU A 310 -8.86 -23.09 -15.21
C GLU A 310 -9.62 -21.78 -15.03
N TYR A 311 -9.93 -21.07 -16.13
CA TYR A 311 -10.74 -19.86 -16.06
C TYR A 311 -12.14 -20.14 -15.49
N LEU A 312 -12.80 -21.23 -15.90
CA LEU A 312 -14.10 -21.60 -15.35
C LEU A 312 -14.02 -21.98 -13.87
N LEU A 313 -12.94 -22.62 -13.42
CA LEU A 313 -12.73 -22.90 -12.00
C LEU A 313 -12.43 -21.63 -11.18
N ALA A 314 -11.67 -20.68 -11.75
CA ALA A 314 -11.43 -19.38 -11.13
C ALA A 314 -12.74 -18.62 -10.89
N LEU A 315 -13.64 -18.62 -11.88
CA LEU A 315 -14.96 -17.96 -11.78
C LEU A 315 -15.93 -18.63 -10.80
N LYS A 316 -15.75 -19.92 -10.51
CA LYS A 316 -16.50 -20.62 -9.45
C LYS A 316 -15.94 -20.34 -8.04
N THR A 317 -14.74 -19.81 -7.96
CA THR A 317 -14.09 -19.48 -6.69
C THR A 317 -14.46 -18.04 -6.29
N PRO A 318 -14.90 -17.78 -5.05
CA PRO A 318 -15.22 -16.42 -4.60
C PRO A 318 -14.02 -15.48 -4.70
N HIS A 319 -14.21 -14.29 -5.27
CA HIS A 319 -13.21 -13.23 -5.25
C HIS A 319 -13.38 -12.34 -4.02
N ASP A 320 -12.27 -11.76 -3.60
CA ASP A 320 -12.24 -10.56 -2.78
C ASP A 320 -12.16 -9.31 -3.68
N ASP A 321 -13.03 -8.34 -3.43
CA ASP A 321 -13.16 -7.11 -4.23
C ASP A 321 -11.87 -6.27 -4.27
N GLN A 322 -11.08 -6.30 -3.20
CA GLN A 322 -9.85 -5.53 -3.10
C GLN A 322 -8.67 -6.21 -3.78
N TYR A 323 -8.57 -7.54 -3.68
CA TYR A 323 -7.37 -8.26 -4.10
C TYR A 323 -7.49 -8.97 -5.44
N THR A 324 -8.68 -9.48 -5.78
CA THR A 324 -8.85 -10.51 -6.84
C THR A 324 -10.04 -10.29 -7.76
N LYS A 325 -10.81 -9.21 -7.62
CA LYS A 325 -11.88 -8.83 -8.55
C LYS A 325 -11.41 -8.75 -10.00
N GLU A 326 -10.26 -8.13 -10.22
CA GLU A 326 -9.63 -8.06 -11.55
C GLU A 326 -9.33 -9.45 -12.12
N TYR A 327 -9.09 -10.46 -11.28
CA TYR A 327 -8.77 -11.81 -11.74
C TYR A 327 -9.99 -12.53 -12.31
N HIS A 328 -11.19 -12.19 -11.85
CA HIS A 328 -12.43 -12.61 -12.53
C HIS A 328 -12.59 -11.90 -13.88
N ALA A 329 -12.25 -10.60 -13.97
CA ALA A 329 -12.27 -9.88 -15.24
C ALA A 329 -11.28 -10.50 -16.26
N LEU A 330 -10.05 -10.79 -15.84
CA LEU A 330 -9.04 -11.47 -16.66
C LEU A 330 -9.49 -12.85 -17.13
N ALA A 331 -10.13 -13.64 -16.26
CA ALA A 331 -10.67 -14.95 -16.62
C ALA A 331 -11.80 -14.83 -17.66
N TYR A 332 -12.71 -13.87 -17.50
CA TYR A 332 -13.74 -13.60 -18.51
C TYR A 332 -13.14 -13.13 -19.85
N ALA A 333 -12.14 -12.25 -19.82
CA ALA A 333 -11.44 -11.82 -21.03
C ALA A 333 -10.75 -13.00 -21.74
N GLY A 334 -10.10 -13.91 -20.99
CA GLY A 334 -9.53 -15.14 -21.54
C GLY A 334 -10.56 -16.04 -22.21
N LEU A 335 -11.69 -16.30 -21.54
CA LEU A 335 -12.80 -17.07 -22.12
C LEU A 335 -13.41 -16.40 -23.36
N ALA A 336 -13.44 -15.07 -23.41
CA ALA A 336 -13.89 -14.33 -24.57
C ALA A 336 -12.92 -14.51 -25.76
N ARG A 337 -11.62 -14.39 -25.54
CA ARG A 337 -10.57 -14.64 -26.56
C ARG A 337 -10.64 -16.07 -27.10
N ILE A 338 -10.75 -17.07 -26.22
CA ILE A 338 -10.92 -18.48 -26.60
C ILE A 338 -12.19 -18.68 -27.44
N SER A 339 -13.31 -18.12 -27.01
CA SER A 339 -14.59 -18.23 -27.75
C SER A 339 -14.53 -17.56 -29.13
N ALA A 340 -13.81 -16.44 -29.24
CA ALA A 340 -13.59 -15.74 -30.50
C ALA A 340 -12.72 -16.57 -31.46
N ARG A 341 -11.63 -17.19 -30.97
CA ARG A 341 -10.79 -18.11 -31.76
C ARG A 341 -11.59 -19.32 -32.26
N ALA A 342 -12.51 -19.83 -31.46
CA ALA A 342 -13.42 -20.91 -31.82
C ALA A 342 -14.57 -20.48 -32.77
N GLY A 343 -14.59 -19.23 -33.25
CA GLY A 343 -15.61 -18.70 -34.15
C GLY A 343 -16.95 -18.32 -33.48
N ASN A 344 -17.09 -18.51 -32.17
CA ASN A 344 -18.31 -18.19 -31.44
C ASN A 344 -18.31 -16.72 -30.95
N LYS A 345 -18.55 -15.80 -31.89
CA LYS A 345 -18.53 -14.34 -31.63
C LYS A 345 -19.56 -13.90 -30.59
N GLN A 346 -20.76 -14.49 -30.59
CA GLN A 346 -21.79 -14.11 -29.62
C GLN A 346 -21.35 -14.45 -28.19
N LYS A 347 -20.85 -15.67 -27.97
CA LYS A 347 -20.34 -16.08 -26.66
C LYS A 347 -19.15 -15.22 -26.20
N ALA A 348 -18.27 -14.83 -27.14
CA ALA A 348 -17.18 -13.91 -26.84
C ALA A 348 -17.68 -12.54 -26.36
N ARG A 349 -18.71 -11.97 -27.00
CA ARG A 349 -19.34 -10.72 -26.55
C ARG A 349 -19.95 -10.86 -25.16
N ASP A 350 -20.62 -11.97 -24.89
CA ASP A 350 -21.24 -12.21 -23.58
C ASP A 350 -20.19 -12.28 -22.47
N TYR A 351 -19.04 -12.91 -22.72
CA TYR A 351 -17.94 -12.92 -21.77
C TYR A 351 -17.28 -11.55 -21.60
N TYR A 352 -17.06 -10.78 -22.67
CA TYR A 352 -16.52 -9.43 -22.53
C TYR A 352 -17.47 -8.47 -21.81
N LYS A 353 -18.79 -8.66 -21.92
CA LYS A 353 -19.76 -7.93 -21.11
C LYS A 353 -19.55 -8.22 -19.61
N LYS A 354 -19.42 -9.49 -19.23
CA LYS A 354 -19.11 -9.89 -17.84
C LYS A 354 -17.74 -9.41 -17.38
N CYS A 355 -16.76 -9.39 -18.27
CA CYS A 355 -15.45 -8.77 -18.02
C CYS A 355 -15.60 -7.30 -17.62
N LEU A 356 -16.38 -6.52 -18.37
CA LEU A 356 -16.58 -5.08 -18.12
C LEU A 356 -17.32 -4.78 -16.80
N GLU A 357 -18.10 -5.71 -16.29
CA GLU A 357 -18.75 -5.57 -14.96
C GLU A 357 -17.75 -5.67 -13.80
N LYS A 358 -16.56 -6.25 -14.05
CA LYS A 358 -15.54 -6.52 -13.03
C LYS A 358 -14.23 -5.77 -13.25
N ALA A 359 -13.88 -5.48 -14.51
CA ALA A 359 -12.59 -4.92 -14.89
C ALA A 359 -12.37 -3.53 -14.29
N GLU A 360 -11.20 -3.35 -13.71
CA GLU A 360 -10.69 -2.09 -13.20
C GLU A 360 -9.44 -1.63 -13.95
N TYR A 361 -8.77 -2.53 -14.69
CA TYR A 361 -7.55 -2.17 -15.42
C TYR A 361 -7.90 -1.58 -16.77
N ARG A 362 -7.35 -0.40 -17.06
CA ARG A 362 -7.63 0.33 -18.32
C ARG A 362 -7.32 -0.50 -19.56
N ALA A 363 -6.26 -1.33 -19.53
CA ALA A 363 -5.90 -2.23 -20.61
C ALA A 363 -7.00 -3.28 -20.88
N VAL A 364 -7.52 -3.92 -19.84
CA VAL A 364 -8.56 -4.96 -19.93
C VAL A 364 -9.89 -4.35 -20.37
N ILE A 365 -10.24 -3.18 -19.83
CA ILE A 365 -11.44 -2.42 -20.25
C ILE A 365 -11.35 -2.05 -21.74
N LYS A 366 -10.18 -1.57 -22.19
CA LYS A 366 -9.94 -1.21 -23.59
C LYS A 366 -10.06 -2.43 -24.50
N GLU A 367 -9.46 -3.55 -24.13
CA GLU A 367 -9.57 -4.82 -24.85
C GLU A 367 -11.04 -5.21 -25.03
N ALA A 368 -11.79 -5.31 -23.94
CA ALA A 368 -13.19 -5.74 -23.96
C ALA A 368 -14.09 -4.79 -24.78
N LYS A 369 -13.89 -3.47 -24.68
CA LYS A 369 -14.64 -2.47 -25.47
C LYS A 369 -14.31 -2.49 -26.96
N SER A 370 -13.11 -2.94 -27.33
CA SER A 370 -12.67 -2.98 -28.72
C SER A 370 -13.24 -4.16 -29.52
N PHE A 371 -13.76 -5.17 -28.83
CA PHE A 371 -14.32 -6.37 -29.44
C PHE A 371 -15.70 -6.07 -30.07
N LYS A 372 -15.80 -6.25 -31.39
CA LYS A 372 -17.01 -5.98 -32.17
C LYS A 372 -17.87 -7.20 -32.37
#